data_AF-K2DBY2-F1
#
_entry.id   AF-K2DBY2-F1
#
_cell.length_a   1.000
_cell.length_b   1.000
_cell.length_c   1.000
_cell.angle_alpha   90.00
_cell.angle_beta   90.00
_cell.angle_gamma   90.00
#
_symmetry.space_group_name_H-M   'P 1'
#
loop_
_entity.id
_entity.type
_entity.pdbx_description
1 polymer ?
#
loop_
_entity_poly.entity_id
_entity_poly.type
_entity_poly.pdbx_seq_one_letter_code
_entity_poly.pdbx_strand_id
1 'polypeptide(L)'
;MADDNPVKVLVKSGSTRASRDQVKQVAGMKGLIVDTSGKTVEVPILGNYKYGLSALEYFIGAKGARKGLVDKGLKTADAGYLTRRLVDV
;
A
#
# COMPACT_ATOMS: atom_id res chain seq x y z
N MET A 1 -9.71 -24.12 0.85
CA MET A 1 -10.11 -23.03 -0.08
C MET A 1 -10.10 -23.59 -1.49
N ALA A 2 -11.27 -23.69 -2.12
CA ALA A 2 -11.41 -24.17 -3.49
C ALA A 2 -10.43 -23.46 -4.44
N ASP A 3 -9.85 -24.20 -5.39
CA ASP A 3 -8.95 -23.63 -6.38
C ASP A 3 -9.62 -22.63 -7.33
N ASP A 4 -10.94 -22.69 -7.43
CA ASP A 4 -11.80 -21.79 -8.23
C ASP A 4 -12.15 -20.45 -7.56
N ASN A 5 -11.55 -20.10 -6.42
CA ASN A 5 -11.79 -18.75 -5.88
C ASN A 5 -11.24 -17.69 -6.85
N PRO A 6 -12.06 -16.74 -7.35
CA PRO A 6 -11.65 -15.78 -8.37
C PRO A 6 -10.47 -14.91 -7.92
N VAL A 7 -10.36 -14.59 -6.62
CA VAL A 7 -9.23 -13.84 -6.06
C VAL A 7 -7.95 -14.68 -6.10
N LYS A 8 -8.06 -15.99 -5.83
CA LYS A 8 -6.93 -16.93 -5.89
C LYS A 8 -6.46 -17.12 -7.33
N VAL A 9 -7.39 -17.19 -8.29
CA VAL A 9 -7.09 -17.28 -9.72
C VAL A 9 -6.38 -16.01 -10.20
N LEU A 10 -6.85 -14.82 -9.82
CA LEU A 10 -6.24 -13.53 -10.19
C LEU A 10 -4.81 -13.37 -9.67
N VAL A 11 -4.53 -13.81 -8.45
CA VAL A 11 -3.19 -13.77 -7.88
C VAL A 11 -2.27 -14.81 -8.52
N LYS A 12 -2.77 -16.04 -8.77
CA LYS A 12 -2.01 -17.12 -9.40
C LYS A 12 -1.69 -16.82 -10.87
N SER A 13 -2.56 -16.10 -11.58
CA SER A 13 -2.35 -15.75 -12.99
C SER A 13 -1.27 -14.69 -13.22
N GLY A 14 -0.70 -14.12 -12.15
CA GLY A 14 0.31 -13.07 -12.24
C GLY A 14 -0.26 -11.73 -12.74
N SER A 15 -1.58 -11.54 -12.69
CA SER A 15 -2.22 -10.29 -13.08
C SER A 15 -1.70 -9.13 -12.22
N THR A 16 -1.29 -8.03 -12.85
CA THR A 16 -0.82 -6.80 -12.17
C THR A 16 -1.87 -6.14 -11.28
N ARG A 17 -3.13 -6.59 -11.33
CA ARG A 17 -4.23 -6.03 -10.54
C ARG A 17 -4.34 -6.59 -9.12
N ALA A 18 -3.78 -7.77 -8.83
CA ALA A 18 -3.94 -8.43 -7.53
C ALA A 18 -2.62 -9.02 -7.04
N SER A 19 -2.02 -8.38 -6.03
CA SER A 19 -0.85 -8.89 -5.32
C SER A 19 -1.24 -9.69 -4.07
N ARG A 20 -0.38 -10.64 -3.67
CA ARG A 20 -0.52 -11.40 -2.41
C ARG A 20 -0.62 -10.47 -1.19
N ASP A 21 0.13 -9.36 -1.19
CA ASP A 21 0.10 -8.37 -0.11
C ASP A 21 -1.22 -7.59 -0.08
N GLN A 22 -1.81 -7.30 -1.24
CA GLN A 22 -3.12 -6.65 -1.31
C GLN A 22 -4.21 -7.59 -0.76
N VAL A 23 -4.15 -8.88 -1.14
CA VAL A 23 -5.09 -9.88 -0.62
C VAL A 23 -4.92 -10.08 0.88
N LYS A 24 -3.68 -10.03 1.40
CA LYS A 24 -3.40 -10.06 2.84
C LYS A 24 -4.07 -8.91 3.58
N GLN A 25 -4.06 -7.68 3.04
CA GLN A 25 -4.72 -6.53 3.68
C GLN A 25 -6.25 -6.62 3.66
N VAL A 26 -6.82 -7.30 2.66
CA VAL A 26 -8.28 -7.46 2.53
C VAL A 26 -8.81 -8.55 3.46
N ALA A 27 -8.18 -9.73 3.46
CA ALA A 27 -8.70 -10.91 4.15
C ALA A 27 -7.90 -11.33 5.39
N GLY A 28 -6.59 -11.07 5.42
CA GLY A 28 -5.73 -11.24 6.60
C GLY A 28 -5.63 -9.94 7.40
N MET A 29 -4.59 -9.77 8.21
CA MET A 29 -4.33 -8.51 8.92
C MET A 29 -3.55 -7.51 8.06
N LYS A 30 -3.82 -6.20 8.24
CA LYS A 30 -3.04 -5.15 7.56
C LYS A 30 -1.59 -5.08 8.06
N GLY A 31 -1.36 -5.28 9.36
CA GLY A 31 -0.02 -5.39 9.94
C GLY A 31 0.59 -4.05 10.38
N LEU A 32 1.92 -4.01 10.46
CA LEU A 32 2.68 -2.86 10.92
C LEU A 32 2.68 -1.73 9.88
N ILE A 33 2.67 -0.49 10.37
CA ILE A 33 2.67 0.71 9.53
C ILE A 33 3.86 1.57 9.90
N VAL A 34 4.39 2.26 8.90
CA VAL A 34 5.45 3.24 9.06
C VAL A 34 4.82 4.61 9.30
N ASP A 35 5.25 5.28 10.36
CA ASP A 35 4.86 6.65 10.68
C ASP A 35 5.44 7.64 9.67
N THR A 36 4.94 8.88 9.66
CA THR A 36 5.43 9.91 8.73
C THR A 36 6.90 10.24 8.93
N SER A 37 7.43 10.03 10.14
CA SER A 37 8.87 10.15 10.45
C SER A 37 9.72 8.97 9.94
N GLY A 38 9.13 7.96 9.31
CA GLY A 38 9.86 6.79 8.79
C GLY A 38 10.12 5.68 9.82
N LYS A 39 9.66 5.85 11.07
CA LYS A 39 9.74 4.82 12.12
C LYS A 39 8.55 3.87 12.03
N THR A 40 8.76 2.59 12.28
CA THR A 40 7.66 1.61 12.37
C THR A 40 6.90 1.83 13.67
N VAL A 41 5.57 1.92 13.58
CA VAL A 41 4.68 2.00 14.74
C VAL A 41 4.64 0.62 15.41
N GLU A 42 4.88 0.58 16.72
CA GLU A 42 4.94 -0.67 17.50
C GLU A 42 3.59 -1.39 17.59
N VAL A 43 2.49 -0.64 17.48
CA VAL A 43 1.13 -1.17 17.50
C VAL A 43 0.71 -1.57 16.07
N PRO A 44 0.50 -2.87 15.78
CA PRO A 44 0.04 -3.32 14.48
C PRO A 44 -1.46 -3.05 14.29
N ILE A 45 -1.88 -2.89 13.04
CA ILE A 45 -3.30 -2.95 12.68
C ILE A 45 -3.71 -4.42 12.56
N LEU A 46 -4.60 -4.83 13.46
CA LEU A 46 -5.15 -6.19 13.51
C LEU A 46 -6.34 -6.33 12.57
N GLY A 47 -7.10 -5.24 12.38
CA GLY A 47 -8.23 -5.17 11.47
C GLY A 47 -7.86 -5.37 10.00
N ASN A 48 -8.90 -5.59 9.19
CA ASN A 48 -8.78 -5.83 7.75
C ASN A 48 -9.89 -5.12 6.98
N TYR A 49 -9.72 -4.97 5.66
CA TYR A 49 -10.72 -4.23 4.88
C TYR A 49 -12.05 -4.97 4.72
N LYS A 50 -12.08 -6.29 4.95
CA LYS A 50 -13.32 -7.08 4.88
C LYS A 50 -14.22 -6.90 6.11
N TYR A 51 -13.65 -6.92 7.31
CA TYR A 51 -14.36 -6.80 8.59
C TYR A 51 -14.38 -5.37 9.14
N GLY A 52 -13.55 -4.50 8.57
CA GLY A 52 -13.44 -3.09 8.96
C GLY A 52 -12.23 -2.82 9.85
N LEU A 53 -11.94 -1.53 9.98
CA LEU A 53 -10.88 -0.98 10.81
C LEU A 53 -11.52 -0.19 11.94
N SER A 54 -10.96 -0.27 13.15
CA SER A 54 -11.35 0.67 14.22
C SER A 54 -10.98 2.11 13.84
N ALA A 55 -11.64 3.09 14.46
CA ALA A 55 -11.38 4.50 14.19
C ALA A 55 -9.88 4.87 14.37
N LEU A 56 -9.23 4.30 15.39
CA LEU A 56 -7.82 4.54 15.67
C LEU A 56 -6.91 3.88 14.62
N GLU A 57 -7.16 2.63 14.25
CA GLU A 57 -6.42 1.94 13.19
C GLU A 57 -6.54 2.67 11.84
N TYR A 58 -7.75 3.13 11.51
CA TYR A 58 -7.98 3.91 10.29
C TYR A 58 -7.21 5.25 10.33
N PHE A 59 -7.26 5.96 11.47
CA PHE A 59 -6.58 7.25 11.65
C PHE A 59 -5.05 7.12 11.55
N ILE A 60 -4.46 6.10 12.19
CA ILE A 60 -3.01 5.82 12.08
C ILE A 60 -2.66 5.47 10.63
N GLY A 61 -3.47 4.65 9.97
CA GLY A 61 -3.25 4.28 8.57
C GLY A 61 -3.35 5.45 7.58
N ALA A 62 -4.18 6.46 7.88
CA ALA A 62 -4.37 7.62 7.01
C ALA A 62 -3.11 8.49 6.89
N LYS A 63 -2.30 8.60 7.95
CA LYS A 63 -1.06 9.39 7.94
C LYS A 63 -0.03 8.85 6.95
N GLY A 64 0.22 7.54 6.98
CA GLY A 64 1.12 6.86 6.05
C GLY A 64 0.63 6.94 4.60
N ALA A 65 -0.67 6.76 4.38
CA ALA A 65 -1.28 6.87 3.05
C ALA A 65 -1.12 8.28 2.46
N ARG A 66 -1.36 9.33 3.26
CA ARG A 66 -1.21 10.72 2.84
C ARG A 66 0.25 11.03 2.47
N LYS A 67 1.21 10.64 3.31
CA LYS A 67 2.63 10.81 3.01
C LYS A 67 3.01 10.11 1.70
N GLY A 68 2.55 8.88 1.50
CA GLY A 68 2.82 8.14 0.26
C GLY A 68 2.30 8.83 -1.01
N LEU A 69 1.17 9.54 -0.94
CA LEU A 69 0.65 10.33 -2.06
C LEU A 69 1.51 11.58 -2.32
N VAL A 70 1.89 12.30 -1.27
CA VAL A 70 2.74 13.49 -1.37
C VAL A 70 4.12 13.11 -1.91
N ASP A 71 4.74 12.07 -1.36
CA ASP A 71 6.04 11.56 -1.79
C ASP A 71 6.01 11.12 -3.26
N LYS A 72 4.89 10.54 -3.72
CA LYS A 72 4.71 10.19 -5.13
C LYS A 72 4.71 11.43 -6.00
N GLY A 73 4.00 12.49 -5.61
CA GLY A 73 3.99 13.76 -6.33
C GLY A 73 5.39 14.40 -6.44
N LEU A 74 6.14 14.44 -5.34
CA LEU A 74 7.51 14.94 -5.34
C LEU A 74 8.42 14.11 -6.25
N LYS A 75 8.35 12.79 -6.15
CA LYS A 75 9.13 11.87 -7.01
C LYS A 75 8.77 12.00 -8.49
N THR A 76 7.51 12.31 -8.82
CA THR A 76 7.11 12.58 -10.20
C THR A 76 7.76 13.87 -10.72
N ALA A 77 7.83 14.92 -9.90
CA ALA A 77 8.51 16.16 -10.28
C ALA A 77 10.02 15.96 -10.49
N ASP A 78 10.68 15.27 -9.56
CA ASP A 78 12.11 14.97 -9.64
C ASP A 78 12.44 14.10 -10.86
N ALA A 79 11.62 13.07 -11.13
CA ALA A 79 11.78 12.22 -12.31
C ALA A 79 11.65 13.03 -13.61
N GLY A 80 10.65 13.92 -13.70
CA GLY A 80 10.47 14.80 -14.87
C GLY A 80 11.64 15.77 -15.06
N TYR A 81 12.16 16.32 -13.95
CA TYR A 81 13.34 17.17 -13.99
C TYR A 81 14.59 16.41 -14.47
N LEU A 82 14.78 15.19 -13.96
CA LEU A 82 15.87 14.31 -14.39
C LEU A 82 15.77 14.00 -15.88
N THR A 83 14.60 13.60 -16.38
CA THR A 83 14.42 13.30 -17.81
C THR A 83 14.68 14.52 -18.69
N ARG A 84 14.34 15.73 -18.23
CA ARG A 84 14.65 16.96 -18.95
C ARG A 84 16.16 17.19 -19.03
N ARG A 85 16.87 17.10 -17.90
CA ARG A 85 18.33 17.24 -17.86
C ARG A 85 19.07 16.21 -18.72
N LEU A 86 18.56 14.98 -18.78
CA LEU A 86 19.16 13.92 -19.61
C LEU A 86 19.01 14.15 -21.12
N VAL A 87 18.05 15.00 -21.53
CA VAL A 87 17.84 15.38 -22.94
C VAL A 87 18.57 16.68 -23.28
N ASP A 88 18.69 17.60 -22.32
CA ASP A 88 19.32 18.93 -22.51
C ASP A 88 20.87 18.87 -22.54
N VAL A 89 21.50 17.73 -22.23
CA VAL A 89 22.95 17.47 -22.37
C VAL A 89 23.25 16.86 -23.73
#